data_AF-A0AA42XET7-F1
#
_entry.id   AF-A0AA42XET7-F1
#
_cell.length_a   1.000
_cell.length_b   1.000
_cell.length_c   1.000
_cell.angle_alpha   90.00
_cell.angle_beta   90.00
_cell.angle_gamma   90.00
#
_symmetry.space_group_name_H-M   'P 1'
#
loop_
_entity.id
_entity.type
_entity.pdbx_description
1 polymer ?
#
loop_
_entity_poly.entity_id
_entity_poly.type
_entity_poly.pdbx_seq_one_letter_code
_entity_poly.pdbx_strand_id
1 'polypeptide(L)'
;MVELKTQTQIESGELKPKYQFRDLNNKYFEDVGQWNKSKSSLAWIKGQYKNFEMKFGALAQKSIYDITPKDLTGWRNNRLTQVGENTVLKEISHYSAMFTFAQKELFLLEENPWMQMTKPKKPKARTRRIHPSEVALMLKVLNYEMGTVPT
;
A
#
# COMPACT_ATOMS: atom_id res chain seq x y z
N MET A 1 -5.41 -25.69 -28.49
CA MET A 1 -4.90 -26.91 -27.81
C MET A 1 -3.78 -26.64 -26.80
N VAL A 2 -2.96 -25.59 -26.93
CA VAL A 2 -1.86 -25.30 -25.98
C VAL A 2 -2.36 -24.70 -24.67
N GLU A 3 -3.25 -23.69 -24.71
CA GLU A 3 -3.77 -23.00 -23.51
C GLU A 3 -4.58 -23.91 -22.58
N LEU A 4 -5.38 -24.83 -23.14
CA LEU A 4 -6.13 -25.82 -22.36
C LEU A 4 -5.20 -26.74 -21.55
N LYS A 5 -4.07 -27.18 -22.13
CA LYS A 5 -3.10 -28.03 -21.42
C LYS A 5 -2.41 -27.29 -20.27
N THR A 6 -2.09 -26.01 -20.48
CA THR A 6 -1.48 -25.17 -19.43
C THR A 6 -2.45 -24.90 -18.29
N GLN A 7 -3.73 -24.66 -18.59
CA GLN A 7 -4.77 -24.46 -17.57
C GLN A 7 -4.97 -25.71 -16.71
N THR A 8 -5.02 -26.90 -17.34
CA THR A 8 -5.13 -28.18 -16.61
C THR A 8 -3.91 -28.45 -15.71
N GLN A 9 -2.71 -28.03 -16.12
CA GLN A 9 -1.48 -28.16 -15.32
C GLN A 9 -1.38 -27.15 -14.17
N ILE A 10 -2.04 -25.98 -14.30
CA ILE A 10 -2.19 -25.02 -13.21
C ILE A 10 -3.18 -25.57 -12.18
N GLU A 11 -4.28 -26.15 -12.62
CA GLU A 11 -5.29 -26.77 -11.76
C GLU A 11 -4.77 -28.02 -11.04
N SER A 12 -3.87 -28.78 -11.66
CA SER A 12 -3.18 -29.91 -11.01
C SER A 12 -2.08 -29.48 -10.04
N GLY A 13 -1.71 -28.19 -10.02
CA GLY A 13 -0.66 -27.64 -9.17
C GLY A 13 0.77 -27.88 -9.67
N GLU A 14 0.96 -28.47 -10.85
CA GLU A 14 2.29 -28.70 -11.45
C GLU A 14 2.95 -27.40 -11.92
N LEU A 15 2.17 -26.39 -12.31
CA LEU A 15 2.66 -25.09 -12.77
C LEU A 15 2.01 -23.95 -12.01
N LYS A 16 2.82 -23.02 -11.48
CA LYS A 16 2.32 -21.78 -10.89
C LYS A 16 1.82 -20.85 -12.00
N PRO A 17 0.63 -20.23 -11.86
CA PRO A 17 0.10 -19.32 -12.87
C PRO A 17 1.01 -18.09 -13.00
N LYS A 18 1.22 -17.60 -14.22
CA LYS A 18 1.96 -16.36 -14.45
C LYS A 18 1.21 -15.20 -13.77
N TYR A 19 1.91 -14.49 -12.90
CA TYR A 19 1.27 -13.48 -12.07
C TYR A 19 2.20 -12.27 -11.89
N GLN A 20 1.85 -11.13 -12.49
CA GLN A 20 2.64 -9.91 -12.32
C GLN A 20 2.26 -9.21 -11.02
N PHE A 21 3.17 -8.39 -10.51
CA PHE A 21 2.92 -7.64 -9.29
C PHE A 21 1.72 -6.69 -9.39
N ARG A 22 1.49 -6.08 -10.57
CA ARG A 22 0.29 -5.28 -10.82
C ARG A 22 -1.00 -6.11 -10.79
N ASP A 23 -0.96 -7.35 -11.26
CA ASP A 23 -2.14 -8.22 -11.29
C ASP A 23 -2.54 -8.60 -9.85
N LEU A 24 -1.54 -8.79 -8.98
CA LEU A 24 -1.76 -8.96 -7.54
C LEU A 24 -2.45 -7.77 -6.91
N ASN A 25 -2.03 -6.56 -7.27
CA ASN A 25 -2.67 -5.33 -6.79
C ASN A 25 -4.13 -5.24 -7.22
N ASN A 26 -4.45 -5.63 -8.45
CA ASN A 26 -5.82 -5.65 -8.94
C ASN A 26 -6.67 -6.68 -8.16
N LYS A 27 -6.19 -7.93 -8.08
CA LYS A 27 -6.90 -9.00 -7.38
C LYS A 27 -7.11 -8.69 -5.90
N TYR A 28 -6.09 -8.16 -5.22
CA TYR A 28 -6.19 -7.78 -3.81
C TYR A 28 -7.19 -6.65 -3.58
N PHE A 29 -7.27 -5.68 -4.50
CA PHE A 29 -8.28 -4.63 -4.41
C PHE A 29 -9.70 -5.19 -4.60
N GLU A 30 -9.90 -6.07 -5.57
CA GLU A 30 -11.21 -6.71 -5.85
C GLU A 30 -11.66 -7.63 -4.71
N ASP A 31 -10.77 -8.45 -4.17
CA ASP A 31 -11.16 -9.47 -3.19
C ASP A 31 -11.20 -8.92 -1.77
N VAL A 32 -10.35 -7.94 -1.44
CA VAL A 32 -10.15 -7.47 -0.06
C VAL A 32 -10.36 -5.96 0.05
N GLY A 33 -9.71 -5.17 -0.81
CA GLY A 33 -9.62 -3.73 -0.66
C GLY A 33 -10.96 -2.99 -0.78
N GLN A 34 -11.79 -3.35 -1.75
CA GLN A 34 -13.04 -2.64 -2.06
C GLN A 34 -14.12 -2.79 -0.98
N TRP A 35 -14.03 -3.85 -0.17
CA TRP A 35 -15.00 -4.16 0.88
C TRP A 35 -14.71 -3.45 2.21
N ASN A 36 -13.73 -2.54 2.25
CA ASN A 36 -13.39 -1.81 3.47
C ASN A 36 -14.52 -0.85 3.89
N LYS A 37 -15.09 -1.08 5.08
CA LYS A 37 -16.20 -0.29 5.63
C LYS A 37 -15.85 1.17 5.91
N SER A 38 -14.58 1.47 6.20
CA SER A 38 -14.15 2.84 6.48
C SER A 38 -13.96 3.61 5.17
N LYS A 39 -14.76 4.67 4.97
CA LYS A 39 -14.68 5.53 3.78
C LYS A 39 -13.28 6.10 3.56
N SER A 40 -12.60 6.53 4.62
CA SER A 40 -11.25 7.10 4.54
C SER A 40 -10.20 6.04 4.22
N SER A 41 -10.32 4.84 4.80
CA SER A 41 -9.43 3.72 4.51
C SER A 41 -9.62 3.23 3.07
N LEU A 42 -10.87 3.09 2.63
CA LEU A 42 -11.21 2.71 1.27
C LEU A 42 -10.66 3.72 0.24
N ALA A 43 -10.84 5.02 0.48
CA ALA A 43 -10.28 6.06 -0.38
C ALA A 43 -8.75 5.95 -0.48
N TRP A 44 -8.06 5.69 0.63
CA TRP A 44 -6.62 5.50 0.63
C TRP A 44 -6.18 4.24 -0.13
N ILE A 45 -6.86 3.10 0.08
CA ILE A 45 -6.62 1.83 -0.62
C ILE A 45 -6.86 2.01 -2.13
N LYS A 46 -7.96 2.65 -2.51
CA LYS A 46 -8.27 2.97 -3.91
C LYS A 46 -7.17 3.83 -4.55
N GLY A 47 -6.55 4.73 -3.78
CA GLY A 47 -5.38 5.48 -4.23
C GLY A 47 -4.12 4.61 -4.41
N GLN A 48 -3.91 3.59 -3.57
CA GLN A 48 -2.81 2.63 -3.75
C GLN A 48 -3.02 1.79 -5.01
N TYR A 49 -4.25 1.34 -5.22
CA TYR A 49 -4.66 0.58 -6.40
C TYR A 49 -4.45 1.39 -7.68
N LYS A 50 -4.97 2.63 -7.74
CA LYS A 50 -4.90 3.48 -8.94
C LYS A 50 -3.49 3.94 -9.31
N ASN A 51 -2.68 4.29 -8.31
CA ASN A 51 -1.35 4.86 -8.53
C ASN A 51 -0.23 3.81 -8.45
N PHE A 52 -0.58 2.52 -8.53
CA PHE A 52 0.35 1.41 -8.29
C PHE A 52 1.54 1.45 -9.26
N GLU A 53 1.28 1.50 -10.56
CA GLU A 53 2.34 1.50 -11.57
C GLU A 53 3.26 2.73 -11.46
N MET A 54 2.71 3.91 -11.13
CA MET A 54 3.51 5.11 -10.86
C MET A 54 4.52 4.90 -9.72
N LYS A 55 4.13 4.16 -8.67
CA LYS A 55 4.97 3.95 -7.48
C LYS A 55 6.05 2.88 -7.67
N PHE A 56 5.76 1.87 -8.48
CA PHE A 56 6.64 0.71 -8.65
C PHE A 56 7.41 0.73 -9.98
N GLY A 57 6.97 1.49 -10.98
CA GLY A 57 7.58 1.55 -12.30
C GLY A 57 7.72 0.16 -12.90
N ALA A 58 8.92 -0.18 -13.38
CA ALA A 58 9.24 -1.49 -13.95
C ALA A 58 8.97 -2.65 -12.97
N LEU A 59 9.06 -2.42 -11.65
CA LEU A 59 8.81 -3.46 -10.65
C LEU A 59 7.35 -3.94 -10.66
N ALA A 60 6.40 -3.10 -11.12
CA ALA A 60 4.99 -3.47 -11.25
C ALA A 60 4.76 -4.60 -12.27
N GLN A 61 5.63 -4.71 -13.28
CA GLN A 61 5.53 -5.70 -14.36
C GLN A 61 6.28 -6.99 -14.05
N LYS A 62 7.10 -6.98 -12.99
CA LYS A 62 7.87 -8.15 -12.55
C LYS A 62 6.91 -9.22 -12.00
N SER A 63 7.25 -10.48 -12.25
CA SER A 63 6.55 -11.64 -11.66
C SER A 63 6.63 -11.57 -10.15
N ILE A 64 5.54 -11.88 -9.44
CA ILE A 64 5.53 -11.91 -7.97
C ILE A 64 6.49 -12.95 -7.41
N TYR A 65 6.80 -14.01 -8.17
CA TYR A 65 7.74 -15.07 -7.77
C TYR A 65 9.19 -14.59 -7.78
N ASP A 66 9.49 -13.53 -8.55
CA ASP A 66 10.85 -13.01 -8.73
C ASP A 66 11.11 -11.73 -7.91
N ILE A 67 10.14 -11.29 -7.10
CA ILE A 67 10.28 -10.11 -6.24
C ILE A 67 11.20 -10.45 -5.08
N THR A 68 12.38 -9.82 -5.05
CA THR A 68 13.38 -10.04 -4.01
C THR A 68 13.36 -8.93 -2.95
N PRO A 69 13.87 -9.19 -1.73
CA PRO A 69 14.08 -8.13 -0.73
C PRO A 69 14.98 -6.99 -1.22
N LYS A 70 15.90 -7.28 -2.14
CA LYS A 70 16.78 -6.28 -2.78
C LYS A 70 15.98 -5.31 -3.66
N ASP A 71 15.04 -5.83 -4.47
CA ASP A 71 14.14 -4.99 -5.29
C ASP A 71 13.32 -4.06 -4.39
N LEU A 72 12.74 -4.60 -3.32
CA LEU A 72 11.92 -3.84 -2.38
C LEU A 72 12.74 -2.80 -1.59
N THR A 73 13.99 -3.11 -1.26
CA THR A 73 14.92 -2.18 -0.64
C THR A 73 15.25 -1.01 -1.57
N GLY A 74 15.48 -1.29 -2.86
CA GLY A 74 15.66 -0.28 -3.90
C GLY A 74 14.42 0.62 -4.03
N TRP A 75 13.24 0.02 -4.10
CA TRP A 75 11.97 0.75 -4.11
C TRP A 75 11.82 1.64 -2.87
N ARG A 76 12.06 1.13 -1.66
CA ARG A 76 11.96 1.89 -0.40
C ARG A 76 12.87 3.10 -0.42
N ASN A 77 14.13 2.92 -0.81
CA ASN A 77 15.12 4.00 -0.85
C ASN A 77 14.70 5.09 -1.83
N ASN A 78 14.25 4.72 -3.04
CA ASN A 78 13.70 5.66 -3.99
C ASN A 78 12.43 6.35 -3.47
N ARG A 79 11.55 5.61 -2.77
CA ARG A 79 10.30 6.17 -2.26
C ARG A 79 10.54 7.20 -1.15
N LEU A 80 11.57 7.00 -0.33
CA LEU A 80 11.98 7.94 0.72
C LEU A 80 12.48 9.29 0.17
N THR A 81 12.85 9.40 -1.11
CA THR A 81 13.18 10.69 -1.74
C THR A 81 11.93 11.48 -2.14
N GLN A 82 10.77 10.83 -2.21
CA GLN A 82 9.53 11.39 -2.73
C GLN A 82 8.53 11.73 -1.62
N VAL A 83 8.50 10.95 -0.55
CA VAL A 83 7.54 11.09 0.55
C VAL A 83 8.18 10.82 1.90
N GLY A 84 7.56 11.33 2.97
CA GLY A 84 8.05 11.11 4.33
C GLY A 84 7.94 9.66 4.82
N GLU A 85 8.76 9.32 5.81
CA GLU A 85 8.91 7.97 6.38
C GLU A 85 7.59 7.32 6.80
N ASN A 86 6.69 8.06 7.43
CA ASN A 86 5.37 7.55 7.84
C ASN A 86 4.52 7.08 6.65
N THR A 87 4.62 7.76 5.51
CA THR A 87 3.91 7.36 4.29
C THR A 87 4.50 6.06 3.76
N VAL A 88 5.84 5.96 3.68
CA VAL A 88 6.52 4.74 3.24
C VAL A 88 6.19 3.56 4.15
N LEU A 89 6.16 3.76 5.47
CA LEU A 89 5.76 2.73 6.44
C LEU A 89 4.33 2.24 6.21
N LYS A 90 3.39 3.15 5.93
CA LYS A 90 2.01 2.78 5.62
C LYS A 90 1.89 2.02 4.30
N GLU A 91 2.65 2.43 3.28
CA GLU A 91 2.73 1.74 1.99
C GLU A 91 3.32 0.32 2.15
N ILE A 92 4.45 0.18 2.87
CA ILE A 92 5.04 -1.13 3.21
C ILE A 92 4.02 -2.03 3.90
N SER A 93 3.29 -1.51 4.90
CA SER A 93 2.30 -2.29 5.63
C SER A 93 1.19 -2.82 4.71
N HIS A 94 0.77 -2.02 3.73
CA HIS A 94 -0.28 -2.39 2.80
C HIS A 94 0.20 -3.44 1.79
N TYR A 95 1.34 -3.21 1.14
CA TYR A 95 1.86 -4.16 0.15
C TYR A 95 2.37 -5.46 0.79
N SER A 96 2.87 -5.40 2.02
CA SER A 96 3.16 -6.61 2.80
C SER A 96 1.89 -7.43 3.05
N ALA A 97 0.78 -6.80 3.45
CA ALA A 97 -0.49 -7.52 3.65
C ALA A 97 -1.00 -8.14 2.33
N MET A 98 -0.81 -7.46 1.21
CA MET A 98 -1.13 -7.98 -0.11
C MET A 98 -0.30 -9.21 -0.51
N PHE A 99 1.00 -9.25 -0.18
CA PHE A 99 1.80 -10.46 -0.38
C PHE A 99 1.46 -11.58 0.61
N THR A 100 1.03 -11.24 1.83
CA THR A 100 0.50 -12.23 2.76
C THR A 100 -0.80 -12.85 2.24
N PHE A 101 -1.65 -12.08 1.57
CA PHE A 101 -2.82 -12.61 0.85
C PHE A 101 -2.41 -13.57 -0.27
N ALA A 102 -1.42 -13.18 -1.09
CA ALA A 102 -0.89 -14.07 -2.14
C ALA A 102 -0.31 -15.38 -1.57
N GLN A 103 0.32 -15.31 -0.40
CA GLN A 103 0.90 -16.46 0.29
C GLN A 103 -0.18 -17.37 0.92
N LYS A 104 -1.11 -16.79 1.68
CA LYS A 104 -2.00 -17.55 2.58
C LYS A 104 -3.36 -17.89 1.99
N GLU A 105 -3.87 -17.06 1.08
CA GLU A 105 -5.20 -17.24 0.49
C GLU A 105 -5.11 -17.75 -0.95
N LEU A 106 -4.14 -17.25 -1.73
CA LEU A 106 -3.93 -17.70 -3.10
C LEU A 106 -2.90 -18.82 -3.24
N PHE A 107 -2.13 -19.12 -2.18
CA PHE A 107 -1.09 -20.15 -2.15
C PHE A 107 -0.04 -20.04 -3.28
N LEU A 108 0.20 -18.82 -3.78
CA LEU A 108 1.13 -18.57 -4.89
C LEU A 108 2.58 -18.51 -4.40
N LEU A 109 2.78 -17.96 -3.20
CA LEU A 109 4.09 -17.70 -2.62
C LEU A 109 4.33 -18.59 -1.40
N GLU A 110 5.57 -19.03 -1.24
CA GLU A 110 6.00 -19.74 -0.02
C GLU A 110 6.28 -18.74 1.10
N GLU A 111 6.86 -17.59 0.76
CA GLU A 111 7.23 -16.55 1.71
C GLU A 111 6.91 -15.14 1.22
N ASN A 112 6.78 -14.21 2.17
CA ASN A 112 6.53 -12.81 1.89
C ASN A 112 7.85 -12.00 1.89
N PRO A 113 8.36 -11.54 0.73
CA PRO A 113 9.63 -10.82 0.64
C PRO A 113 9.61 -9.47 1.39
N TRP A 114 8.43 -8.89 1.63
CA TRP A 114 8.29 -7.66 2.43
C TRP A 114 8.64 -7.85 3.91
N MET A 115 8.61 -9.09 4.41
CA MET A 115 8.99 -9.39 5.80
C MET A 115 10.51 -9.49 5.98
N GLN A 116 11.26 -9.67 4.88
CA GLN A 116 12.70 -9.81 4.88
C GLN A 116 13.46 -8.49 4.63
N MET A 117 12.75 -7.40 4.34
CA MET A 117 13.36 -6.07 4.18
C MET A 117 13.32 -5.25 5.47
N THR A 118 14.36 -4.44 5.70
CA THR A 118 14.35 -3.49 6.82
C THR A 118 13.34 -2.36 6.56
N LYS A 119 12.54 -2.01 7.56
CA LYS A 119 11.59 -0.89 7.48
C LYS A 119 12.29 0.44 7.81
N PRO A 120 11.86 1.58 7.25
CA PRO A 120 12.32 2.90 7.69
C PRO A 120 12.08 3.10 9.18
N LYS A 121 12.91 3.92 9.83
CA LYS A 121 12.69 4.28 11.23
C LYS A 121 11.37 5.05 11.34
N LYS A 122 10.60 4.79 12.40
CA LYS A 122 9.39 5.56 12.66
C LYS A 122 9.79 6.97 13.12
N PRO A 123 9.36 8.04 12.44
CA PRO A 123 9.67 9.40 12.85
C PRO A 123 8.99 9.73 14.19
N LYS A 124 9.53 10.73 14.88
CA LYS A 124 8.94 11.24 16.13
C LYS A 124 7.49 11.68 15.87
N ALA A 125 6.59 11.26 16.75
CA ALA A 125 5.20 11.72 16.70
C ALA A 125 5.15 13.24 16.84
N ARG A 126 4.30 13.90 16.06
CA ARG A 126 4.05 15.34 16.21
C ARG A 126 3.27 15.55 17.51
N THR A 127 3.87 16.23 18.48
CA THR A 127 3.27 16.49 19.81
C THR A 127 2.90 17.95 20.06
N ARG A 128 3.16 18.84 19.09
CA ARG A 128 2.82 20.27 19.20
C ARG A 128 1.31 20.44 19.30
N ARG A 129 0.85 21.13 20.35
CA ARG A 129 -0.53 21.65 20.46
C ARG A 129 -0.56 23.12 20.06
N ILE A 130 -1.71 23.58 19.58
CA ILE A 130 -1.95 24.99 19.26
C ILE A 130 -1.94 25.77 20.59
N HIS A 131 -1.12 26.81 20.70
CA HIS A 131 -1.05 27.65 21.89
C HIS A 131 -2.29 28.55 21.99
N PRO A 132 -2.81 28.90 23.18
CA PRO A 132 -3.98 29.78 23.31
C PRO A 132 -3.87 31.11 22.57
N SER A 133 -2.67 31.69 22.46
CA SER A 133 -2.45 32.92 21.67
C SER A 133 -2.64 32.72 20.16
N GLU A 134 -2.29 31.55 19.63
CA GLU A 134 -2.53 31.20 18.22
C GLU A 134 -4.03 31.01 17.98
N VAL A 135 -4.75 30.39 18.91
CA VAL A 135 -6.22 30.27 18.86
C VAL A 135 -6.85 31.67 18.81
N ALA A 136 -6.46 32.57 19.72
CA ALA A 136 -6.97 33.95 19.73
C ALA A 136 -6.72 34.69 18.42
N LEU A 137 -5.54 34.51 17.80
CA LEU A 137 -5.21 35.10 16.52
C LEU A 137 -6.09 34.53 15.39
N MET A 138 -6.28 33.22 15.34
CA MET A 138 -7.15 32.57 14.35
C MET A 138 -8.59 33.06 14.44
N LEU A 139 -9.14 33.14 15.66
CA LEU A 139 -10.50 33.64 15.91
C LEU A 139 -10.66 35.08 15.42
N LYS A 140 -9.69 35.95 15.73
CA LYS A 140 -9.69 37.34 15.27
C LYS A 140 -9.66 37.46 13.75
N VAL A 141 -8.81 36.69 13.06
CA VAL A 141 -8.70 36.74 11.59
C VAL A 141 -9.95 36.18 10.91
N LEU A 142 -10.56 35.15 11.48
CA LEU A 142 -11.79 34.54 10.95
C LEU A 142 -13.05 35.34 11.31
N ASN A 143 -12.91 36.46 12.03
CA ASN A 143 -14.02 37.23 12.60
C ASN A 143 -15.04 36.33 13.32
N TYR A 144 -14.52 35.35 14.07
CA TYR A 144 -15.31 34.31 14.69
C TYR A 144 -15.18 34.41 16.21
N GLU A 145 -16.31 34.45 16.89
CA GLU A 145 -16.39 34.46 18.35
C GLU A 145 -16.60 33.03 18.88
N MET A 146 -15.87 32.69 19.97
CA MET A 146 -16.09 31.41 20.62
C MET A 146 -17.53 31.31 21.14
N GLY A 147 -18.22 30.24 20.77
CA GLY A 147 -19.61 29.98 21.19
C GLY A 147 -20.65 30.34 20.13
N THR A 148 -20.27 31.03 19.05
CA THR A 148 -21.16 31.33 17.95
C THR A 148 -21.30 30.12 17.02
N VAL A 149 -22.50 29.83 16.51
CA VAL A 149 -22.69 28.77 15.50
C VAL A 149 -22.43 29.38 14.12
N PRO A 150 -21.51 28.84 13.29
CA PRO A 150 -21.35 29.32 11.92
C PRO A 150 -22.66 29.13 11.12
N THR A 151 -23.15 30.18 10.49
CA THR A 151 -24.23 30.13 9.48
C THR A 151 -23.73 29.63 8.14
#